data_AF-A0A962J7E2-F1
#
_entry.id   AF-A0A962J7E2-F1
#
_cell.length_a   1.000
_cell.length_b   1.000
_cell.length_c   1.000
_cell.angle_alpha   90.00
_cell.angle_beta   90.00
_cell.angle_gamma   90.00
#
_symmetry.space_group_name_H-M   'P 1'
#
loop_
_entity.id
_entity.type
_entity.pdbx_description
1 polymer ?
#
loop_
_entity_poly.entity_id
_entity_poly.type
_entity_poly.pdbx_seq_one_letter_code
_entity_poly.pdbx_strand_id
1 'polypeptide(L)'
;MKPILKITVLVCGLFLLVSPAAIAADTQEPDALQQPAAVVQEDEAIYPQAEGVHEAVEEIIEEDSLQGDAEQVAPEEHENAVHEEETHDAAHAGGHGEEAVGLPQFNPTSFPSQIFWLAVIFIVLYIFFSKKTLPEISSVIENRQLHIQNDLDMAEQLRDEAEKVHQAYDSILEEARKKSSDLFGDAEQEIKKNAEKSLAEFQARYTKDVEKTTKSLEAAKSKALGDVDSIVAQVASEAAEKIIGIKADKKSAENVVQSLQSKQAKAA
;
A
#
# COMPACT_ATOMS: atom_id res chain seq x y z
N MET A 1 33.87 -41.96 29.20
CA MET A 1 32.61 -41.31 28.76
C MET A 1 32.57 -41.10 27.23
N LYS A 2 32.72 -42.15 26.42
CA LYS A 2 32.58 -42.12 24.95
C LYS A 2 31.50 -43.05 24.32
N PRO A 3 30.70 -43.87 25.06
CA PRO A 3 29.70 -44.72 24.40
C PRO A 3 28.30 -44.08 24.21
N ILE A 4 27.99 -42.96 24.86
CA ILE A 4 26.62 -42.39 24.84
C ILE A 4 26.33 -41.62 23.53
N LEU A 5 27.35 -41.09 22.85
CA LEU A 5 27.17 -40.29 21.63
C LEU A 5 26.87 -41.13 20.36
N LYS A 6 27.08 -42.45 20.39
CA LYS A 6 26.88 -43.33 19.23
C LYS A 6 25.44 -43.82 19.07
N ILE A 7 24.62 -43.75 20.12
CA ILE A 7 23.23 -44.25 20.10
C ILE A 7 22.28 -43.17 19.55
N THR A 8 22.54 -41.89 19.81
CA THR A 8 21.72 -40.76 19.30
C THR A 8 21.83 -40.57 17.78
N VAL A 9 22.99 -40.84 17.18
CA VAL A 9 23.18 -40.74 15.72
C VAL A 9 22.57 -41.94 14.98
N LEU A 10 22.46 -43.10 15.64
CA LEU A 10 21.90 -44.33 15.04
C LEU A 10 20.36 -44.32 15.01
N VAL A 11 19.71 -43.61 15.94
CA VAL A 11 18.23 -43.50 16.00
C VAL A 11 17.69 -42.37 15.11
N CYS A 12 18.51 -41.34 14.83
CA CYS A 12 18.13 -40.22 13.95
C CYS A 12 18.28 -40.53 12.45
N GLY A 13 19.07 -41.56 12.08
CA GLY A 13 19.30 -41.97 10.69
C GLY A 13 18.30 -42.99 10.12
N LEU A 14 17.37 -43.52 10.91
CA LEU A 14 16.46 -44.60 10.49
C LEU A 14 15.06 -44.12 10.09
N PHE A 15 14.76 -42.82 10.16
CA PHE A 15 13.43 -42.26 9.84
C PHE A 15 13.35 -41.56 8.46
N LEU A 16 14.41 -41.63 7.64
CA LEU A 16 14.49 -40.98 6.32
C LEU A 16 14.36 -41.94 5.12
N LEU A 17 13.63 -43.06 5.23
CA LEU A 17 13.58 -44.04 4.13
C LEU A 17 12.23 -44.70 3.84
N VAL A 18 11.12 -43.97 3.97
CA VAL A 18 9.83 -44.44 3.42
C VAL A 18 9.14 -43.32 2.64
N SER A 19 9.50 -43.22 1.36
CA SER A 19 8.58 -42.77 0.32
C SER A 19 7.66 -43.95 -0.02
N PRO A 20 6.38 -43.70 -0.33
CA PRO A 20 5.91 -44.19 -1.62
C PRO A 20 5.05 -43.16 -2.36
N ALA A 21 5.42 -42.98 -3.62
CA ALA A 21 4.57 -42.46 -4.67
C ALA A 21 3.30 -43.31 -4.86
N ALA A 22 2.31 -42.67 -5.48
CA ALA A 22 1.15 -43.22 -6.19
C ALA A 22 -0.08 -43.60 -5.34
N ILE A 23 -1.12 -42.79 -5.45
CA ILE A 23 -2.43 -43.24 -5.94
C ILE A 23 -3.09 -42.07 -6.68
N ALA A 24 -3.31 -42.30 -7.96
CA ALA A 24 -4.14 -41.51 -8.84
C ALA A 24 -5.56 -42.11 -8.84
N ALA A 25 -6.58 -41.24 -8.81
CA ALA A 25 -7.95 -41.42 -9.28
C ALA A 25 -8.63 -40.07 -9.03
N ASP A 26 -8.70 -39.13 -9.97
CA ASP A 26 -9.55 -39.10 -11.16
C ASP A 26 -11.00 -39.58 -10.92
N THR A 27 -11.88 -38.60 -10.70
CA THR A 27 -13.28 -38.59 -11.15
C THR A 27 -13.69 -37.13 -11.39
N GLN A 28 -13.33 -36.64 -12.58
CA GLN A 28 -14.20 -35.98 -13.57
C GLN A 28 -15.62 -35.50 -13.14
N GLU A 29 -15.79 -34.16 -13.17
CA GLU A 29 -16.90 -33.33 -13.72
C GLU A 29 -18.36 -33.43 -13.20
N PRO A 30 -19.27 -32.49 -13.59
CA PRO A 30 -19.19 -31.02 -13.56
C PRO A 30 -20.55 -30.42 -13.07
N ASP A 31 -20.67 -29.10 -12.88
CA ASP A 31 -21.59 -28.26 -13.69
C ASP A 31 -21.83 -26.88 -13.05
N ALA A 32 -21.78 -25.88 -13.94
CA ALA A 32 -22.45 -24.59 -13.94
C ALA A 32 -22.65 -23.80 -12.63
N LEU A 33 -21.99 -22.64 -12.56
CA LEU A 33 -22.59 -21.31 -12.76
C LEU A 33 -21.43 -20.28 -12.83
N GLN A 34 -20.85 -20.05 -14.02
CA GLN A 34 -21.20 -18.97 -14.97
C GLN A 34 -20.63 -17.57 -14.62
N GLN A 35 -19.35 -17.35 -15.02
CA GLN A 35 -18.80 -16.21 -15.80
C GLN A 35 -18.72 -14.77 -15.19
N PRO A 36 -18.02 -13.79 -15.82
CA PRO A 36 -16.63 -13.79 -16.32
C PRO A 36 -15.89 -12.44 -16.04
N ALA A 37 -14.59 -12.43 -15.76
CA ALA A 37 -13.75 -11.27 -16.10
C ALA A 37 -12.28 -11.66 -16.17
N ALA A 38 -11.71 -11.40 -17.34
CA ALA A 38 -10.35 -11.71 -17.73
C ALA A 38 -9.34 -10.70 -17.12
N VAL A 39 -8.16 -11.23 -16.82
CA VAL A 39 -6.83 -10.57 -16.87
C VAL A 39 -6.59 -9.43 -15.88
N VAL A 40 -6.00 -9.77 -14.75
CA VAL A 40 -4.86 -9.03 -14.19
C VAL A 40 -3.83 -10.09 -13.80
N GLN A 41 -2.67 -10.06 -14.47
CA GLN A 41 -1.48 -10.79 -14.02
C GLN A 41 -1.12 -10.25 -12.65
N GLU A 42 -1.19 -11.10 -11.62
CA GLU A 42 -0.67 -10.75 -10.31
C GLU A 42 0.85 -10.81 -10.38
N ASP A 43 1.46 -9.64 -10.28
CA ASP A 43 2.91 -9.47 -10.12
C ASP A 43 3.23 -9.80 -8.65
N GLU A 44 3.68 -11.04 -8.45
CA GLU A 44 4.08 -11.63 -7.17
C GLU A 44 5.40 -11.01 -6.69
N ALA A 45 5.40 -9.72 -6.34
CA ALA A 45 6.63 -9.03 -5.93
C ALA A 45 6.47 -7.80 -5.02
N ILE A 46 5.32 -7.62 -4.33
CA ILE A 46 5.11 -6.40 -3.49
C ILE A 46 4.97 -6.66 -1.97
N TYR A 47 4.90 -7.91 -1.50
CA TYR A 47 4.82 -8.19 -0.05
C TYR A 47 5.77 -9.32 0.38
N PRO A 48 6.94 -9.01 0.97
CA PRO A 48 7.68 -9.97 1.76
C PRO A 48 7.25 -9.84 3.24
N GLN A 49 7.01 -10.97 3.92
CA GLN A 49 6.77 -11.10 5.38
C GLN A 49 5.31 -10.96 5.87
N ALA A 50 4.39 -11.81 5.42
CA ALA A 50 3.06 -11.96 6.04
C ALA A 50 2.66 -13.43 6.31
N GLU A 51 3.61 -14.34 6.47
CA GLU A 51 3.33 -15.78 6.66
C GLU A 51 3.43 -16.25 8.13
N GLY A 52 3.79 -15.36 9.07
CA GLY A 52 4.06 -15.75 10.47
C GLY A 52 3.02 -15.33 11.51
N VAL A 53 1.95 -14.62 11.14
CA VAL A 53 1.00 -14.03 12.12
C VAL A 53 -0.28 -14.83 12.27
N HIS A 54 -0.63 -15.67 11.28
CA HIS A 54 -1.82 -16.52 11.35
C HIS A 54 -1.64 -17.74 12.28
N GLU A 55 -0.41 -18.28 12.41
CA GLU A 55 -0.15 -19.48 13.22
C GLU A 55 -0.05 -19.18 14.73
N ALA A 56 0.28 -17.94 15.13
CA ALA A 56 0.39 -17.56 16.54
C ALA A 56 -0.95 -17.27 17.24
N VAL A 57 -2.04 -17.07 16.47
CA VAL A 57 -3.34 -16.66 17.02
C VAL A 57 -4.22 -17.86 17.41
N GLU A 58 -3.94 -19.06 16.89
CA GLU A 58 -4.76 -20.26 17.13
C GLU A 58 -4.31 -21.06 18.38
N GLU A 59 -3.09 -20.84 18.90
CA GLU A 59 -2.59 -21.50 20.11
C GLU A 59 -3.12 -20.86 21.43
N ILE A 60 -3.65 -19.64 21.38
CA ILE A 60 -4.03 -18.88 22.60
C ILE A 60 -5.48 -19.15 23.06
N ILE A 61 -6.32 -19.80 22.24
CA ILE A 61 -7.77 -19.91 22.52
C ILE A 61 -8.16 -21.22 23.24
N GLU A 62 -7.28 -22.22 23.39
CA GLU A 62 -7.68 -23.55 23.88
C GLU A 62 -7.33 -23.89 25.35
N GLU A 63 -6.53 -23.08 26.07
CA GLU A 63 -6.14 -23.40 27.46
C GLU A 63 -7.04 -22.82 28.59
N ASP A 64 -7.99 -21.91 28.33
CA ASP A 64 -8.74 -21.23 29.41
C ASP A 64 -10.12 -21.85 29.75
N SER A 65 -10.47 -23.02 29.19
CA SER A 65 -11.84 -23.54 29.31
C SER A 65 -12.06 -24.71 30.29
N LEU A 66 -11.06 -25.14 31.05
CA LEU A 66 -11.19 -26.29 31.97
C LEU A 66 -10.70 -26.04 33.41
N GLN A 67 -11.15 -24.97 34.05
CA GLN A 67 -11.11 -24.92 35.52
C GLN A 67 -12.37 -24.26 36.11
N GLY A 68 -13.49 -24.96 35.94
CA GLY A 68 -14.65 -24.75 36.78
C GLY A 68 -15.09 -26.11 37.32
N ASP A 69 -14.70 -26.43 38.56
CA ASP A 69 -15.50 -27.27 39.44
C ASP A 69 -15.08 -27.07 40.90
N ALA A 70 -16.06 -26.66 41.69
CA ALA A 70 -16.00 -26.49 43.12
C ALA A 70 -16.20 -27.86 43.79
N GLU A 71 -15.17 -28.36 44.48
CA GLU A 71 -15.22 -29.57 45.31
C GLU A 71 -15.09 -29.20 46.79
N GLN A 72 -15.79 -29.97 47.62
CA GLN A 72 -16.39 -29.62 48.90
C GLN A 72 -15.46 -29.68 50.12
N VAL A 73 -15.88 -28.97 51.17
CA VAL A 73 -15.36 -29.03 52.54
C VAL A 73 -16.24 -29.95 53.38
N ALA A 74 -15.71 -31.07 53.87
CA ALA A 74 -16.02 -31.65 55.19
C ALA A 74 -15.04 -32.81 55.55
N PRO A 75 -14.91 -33.16 56.85
CA PRO A 75 -13.70 -33.74 57.43
C PRO A 75 -13.73 -35.26 57.53
N GLU A 76 -12.57 -35.91 57.42
CA GLU A 76 -12.42 -37.34 57.74
C GLU A 76 -11.22 -37.55 58.66
N GLU A 77 -11.49 -38.37 59.66
CA GLU A 77 -10.71 -38.73 60.82
C GLU A 77 -9.62 -39.73 60.43
N HIS A 78 -8.42 -39.63 61.01
CA HIS A 78 -7.52 -40.79 61.07
C HIS A 78 -6.85 -40.90 62.43
N GLU A 79 -7.39 -41.86 63.17
CA GLU A 79 -6.88 -42.48 64.38
C GLU A 79 -5.69 -43.42 64.06
N ASN A 80 -4.67 -43.34 64.91
CA ASN A 80 -3.65 -44.33 65.32
C ASN A 80 -2.94 -45.23 64.28
N ALA A 81 -1.60 -45.12 64.27
CA ALA A 81 -0.70 -46.27 64.38
C ALA A 81 0.71 -45.89 64.88
N VAL A 82 0.97 -46.27 66.14
CA VAL A 82 2.20 -46.86 66.71
C VAL A 82 3.57 -46.47 66.11
N HIS A 83 4.41 -45.84 66.94
CA HIS A 83 5.85 -46.12 66.97
C HIS A 83 6.33 -46.24 68.42
N GLU A 84 6.84 -47.42 68.74
CA GLU A 84 7.46 -47.79 70.01
C GLU A 84 8.87 -47.18 70.17
N GLU A 85 9.18 -46.84 71.43
CA GLU A 85 10.48 -46.71 72.10
C GLU A 85 11.78 -46.53 71.29
N GLU A 86 12.45 -45.40 71.51
CA GLU A 86 13.88 -45.40 71.84
C GLU A 86 14.13 -44.55 73.10
N THR A 87 14.70 -45.22 74.09
CA THR A 87 15.13 -44.70 75.38
C THR A 87 16.44 -43.94 75.21
N HIS A 88 16.45 -42.64 75.54
CA HIS A 88 17.69 -41.91 75.78
C HIS A 88 17.77 -41.55 77.26
N ASP A 89 18.60 -42.34 77.93
CA ASP A 89 19.12 -42.18 79.28
C ASP A 89 19.59 -40.73 79.52
N ALA A 90 18.99 -40.05 80.50
CA ALA A 90 19.43 -38.75 80.99
C ALA A 90 19.75 -38.87 82.47
N ALA A 91 20.87 -39.53 82.77
CA ALA A 91 21.53 -39.41 84.06
C ALA A 91 22.57 -38.29 83.98
N HIS A 92 22.24 -37.11 84.51
CA HIS A 92 23.20 -36.32 85.31
C HIS A 92 22.43 -35.35 86.21
N ALA A 93 22.43 -35.70 87.50
CA ALA A 93 22.00 -34.87 88.60
C ALA A 93 23.03 -33.76 88.90
N GLY A 94 22.52 -32.59 89.23
CA GLY A 94 23.27 -31.45 89.77
C GLY A 94 22.31 -30.33 90.10
N GLY A 95 21.62 -30.44 91.25
CA GLY A 95 20.64 -29.46 91.69
C GLY A 95 21.28 -28.22 92.31
N HIS A 96 20.57 -27.08 92.17
CA HIS A 96 20.43 -26.04 93.19
C HIS A 96 19.19 -25.17 92.87
N GLY A 97 18.24 -25.14 93.82
CA GLY A 97 17.55 -23.92 94.26
C GLY A 97 16.38 -23.36 93.43
N GLU A 98 15.17 -23.73 93.85
CA GLU A 98 13.89 -22.99 93.90
C GLU A 98 13.97 -21.43 93.82
N GLU A 99 13.09 -20.66 93.19
CA GLU A 99 11.63 -20.74 92.92
C GLU A 99 11.20 -20.02 91.62
N ALA A 100 10.15 -20.56 90.96
CA ALA A 100 8.97 -19.92 90.32
C ALA A 100 9.15 -18.66 89.44
N VAL A 101 8.67 -18.50 88.19
CA VAL A 101 7.59 -19.11 87.41
C VAL A 101 7.88 -18.80 85.94
N GLY A 102 7.86 -19.80 85.06
CA GLY A 102 7.92 -19.60 83.62
C GLY A 102 8.21 -20.91 82.92
N LEU A 103 7.67 -21.13 81.72
CA LEU A 103 7.96 -22.32 80.93
C LEU A 103 9.49 -22.58 80.94
N PRO A 104 9.97 -23.84 81.07
CA PRO A 104 11.40 -24.15 81.19
C PRO A 104 12.25 -23.65 80.00
N GLN A 105 11.62 -23.22 78.91
CA GLN A 105 12.24 -22.53 77.76
C GLN A 105 12.66 -21.07 78.02
N PHE A 106 12.21 -20.44 79.12
CA PHE A 106 12.47 -19.03 79.45
C PHE A 106 13.48 -18.85 80.59
N ASN A 107 14.46 -19.73 80.71
CA ASN A 107 15.54 -19.56 81.68
C ASN A 107 16.52 -18.46 81.19
N PRO A 108 16.68 -17.33 81.91
CA PRO A 108 17.48 -16.19 81.46
C PRO A 108 18.98 -16.47 81.36
N THR A 109 19.44 -17.59 81.92
CA THR A 109 20.86 -18.00 81.89
C THR A 109 21.35 -18.40 80.49
N SER A 110 20.44 -18.88 79.62
CA SER A 110 20.79 -19.34 78.27
C SER A 110 20.71 -18.25 77.19
N PHE A 111 20.05 -17.11 77.48
CA PHE A 111 19.84 -16.03 76.51
C PHE A 111 21.13 -15.37 75.97
N PRO A 112 22.20 -15.14 76.76
CA PRO A 112 23.41 -14.49 76.26
C PRO A 112 24.10 -15.27 75.13
N SER A 113 24.17 -16.60 75.24
CA SER A 113 24.78 -17.47 74.21
C SER A 113 23.92 -17.49 72.93
N GLN A 114 22.59 -17.57 73.09
CA GLN A 114 21.66 -17.54 71.97
C GLN A 114 21.73 -16.20 71.22
N ILE A 115 21.79 -15.09 71.95
CA ILE A 115 21.92 -13.74 71.36
C ILE A 115 23.29 -13.57 70.69
N PHE A 116 24.36 -14.11 71.26
CA PHE A 116 25.68 -14.06 70.66
C PHE A 116 25.71 -14.78 69.29
N TRP A 117 25.24 -16.02 69.23
CA TRP A 117 25.18 -16.75 67.96
C TRP A 117 24.21 -16.13 66.97
N LEU A 118 23.05 -15.64 67.44
CA LEU A 118 22.11 -14.86 66.62
C LEU A 118 22.80 -13.64 66.02
N ALA A 119 23.55 -12.88 66.81
CA ALA A 119 24.29 -11.72 66.32
C ALA A 119 25.35 -12.13 65.28
N VAL A 120 26.08 -13.21 65.51
CA VAL A 120 27.09 -13.72 64.55
C VAL A 120 26.43 -14.09 63.21
N ILE A 121 25.37 -14.90 63.22
CA ILE A 121 24.68 -15.28 61.96
C ILE A 121 24.02 -14.07 61.30
N PHE A 122 23.47 -13.15 62.10
CA PHE A 122 22.81 -11.96 61.59
C PHE A 122 23.79 -11.03 60.90
N ILE A 123 24.99 -10.84 61.47
CA ILE A 123 26.07 -10.05 60.85
C ILE A 123 26.53 -10.70 59.55
N VAL A 124 26.73 -12.03 59.53
CA VAL A 124 27.14 -12.75 58.31
C VAL A 124 26.07 -12.61 57.22
N LEU A 125 24.79 -12.82 57.55
CA LEU A 125 23.67 -12.65 56.63
C LEU A 125 23.55 -11.19 56.14
N TYR A 126 23.72 -10.22 57.02
CA TYR A 126 23.69 -8.80 56.70
C TYR A 126 24.75 -8.43 55.66
N ILE A 127 25.99 -8.91 55.84
CA ILE A 127 27.06 -8.67 54.87
C ILE A 127 26.73 -9.33 53.52
N PHE A 128 26.16 -10.54 53.52
CA PHE A 128 25.76 -11.23 52.29
C PHE A 128 24.68 -10.45 51.52
N PHE A 129 23.60 -10.03 52.19
CA PHE A 129 22.52 -9.25 51.58
C PHE A 129 23.00 -7.87 51.11
N SER A 130 23.79 -7.19 51.93
CA SER A 130 24.33 -5.86 51.60
C SER A 130 25.22 -5.90 50.37
N LYS A 131 26.07 -6.93 50.23
CA LYS A 131 27.03 -7.02 49.13
C LYS A 131 26.48 -7.67 47.86
N LYS A 132 25.46 -8.52 47.94
CA LYS A 132 25.01 -9.30 46.78
C LYS A 132 23.56 -9.02 46.39
N THR A 133 22.61 -9.11 47.33
CA THR A 133 21.19 -8.97 47.02
C THR A 133 20.79 -7.53 46.65
N LEU A 134 21.27 -6.54 47.39
CA LEU A 134 20.94 -5.12 47.10
C LEU A 134 21.46 -4.62 45.74
N PRO A 135 22.74 -4.84 45.35
CA PRO A 135 23.21 -4.35 44.05
C PRO A 135 22.54 -5.06 42.85
N GLU A 136 22.21 -6.35 42.96
CA GLU A 136 21.48 -7.06 41.90
C GLU A 136 20.10 -6.45 41.65
N ILE A 137 19.35 -6.09 42.71
CA ILE A 137 18.04 -5.43 42.57
C ILE A 137 18.18 -4.03 41.97
N SER A 138 19.17 -3.24 42.42
CA SER A 138 19.45 -1.90 41.86
C SER A 138 19.71 -1.97 40.36
N SER A 139 20.55 -2.93 39.94
CA SER A 139 20.90 -3.12 38.53
C SER A 139 19.67 -3.44 37.67
N VAL A 140 18.73 -4.25 38.17
CA VAL A 140 17.49 -4.56 37.44
C VAL A 140 16.60 -3.33 37.28
N ILE A 141 16.46 -2.52 38.34
CA ILE A 141 15.66 -1.29 38.30
C ILE A 141 16.29 -0.28 37.33
N GLU A 142 17.60 -0.08 37.41
CA GLU A 142 18.33 0.78 36.49
C GLU A 142 18.19 0.30 35.04
N ASN A 143 18.32 -1.00 34.78
CA ASN A 143 18.18 -1.55 33.44
C ASN A 143 16.76 -1.34 32.89
N ARG A 144 15.72 -1.59 33.69
CA ARG A 144 14.33 -1.30 33.29
C ARG A 144 14.11 0.18 33.01
N GLN A 145 14.66 1.06 33.84
CA GLN A 145 14.55 2.50 33.62
C GLN A 145 15.28 2.95 32.35
N LEU A 146 16.44 2.38 32.06
CA LEU A 146 17.19 2.64 30.82
C LEU A 146 16.43 2.14 29.59
N HIS A 147 15.86 0.93 29.65
CA HIS A 147 15.03 0.41 28.57
C HIS A 147 13.82 1.29 28.31
N ILE A 148 13.07 1.69 29.35
CA ILE A 148 11.92 2.58 29.19
C ILE A 148 12.31 3.93 28.59
N GLN A 149 13.41 4.52 29.06
CA GLN A 149 13.89 5.79 28.49
C GLN A 149 14.29 5.63 27.02
N ASN A 150 15.02 4.56 26.70
CA ASN A 150 15.40 4.29 25.32
C ASN A 150 14.16 4.04 24.43
N ASP A 151 13.16 3.32 24.91
CA ASP A 151 11.93 3.06 24.16
C ASP A 151 11.11 4.35 23.96
N LEU A 152 11.08 5.24 24.96
CA LEU A 152 10.45 6.55 24.83
C LEU A 152 11.20 7.45 23.83
N ASP A 153 12.53 7.49 23.92
CA ASP A 153 13.37 8.26 22.99
C ASP A 153 13.22 7.74 21.55
N MET A 154 13.21 6.43 21.37
CA MET A 154 12.96 5.79 20.07
C MET A 154 11.55 6.09 19.57
N ALA A 155 10.53 6.03 20.42
CA ALA A 155 9.16 6.36 20.05
C ALA A 155 9.02 7.84 19.64
N GLU A 156 9.69 8.77 20.33
CA GLU A 156 9.72 10.19 19.96
C GLU A 156 10.42 10.41 18.62
N GLN A 157 11.57 9.76 18.41
CA GLN A 157 12.29 9.81 17.12
C GLN A 157 11.43 9.27 15.97
N LEU A 158 10.79 8.11 16.15
CA LEU A 158 9.91 7.53 15.15
C LEU A 158 8.70 8.43 14.88
N ARG A 159 8.13 9.06 15.91
CA ARG A 159 7.04 10.03 15.74
C ARG A 159 7.48 11.23 14.92
N ASP A 160 8.65 11.79 15.22
CA ASP A 160 9.17 12.96 14.52
C ASP A 160 9.58 12.64 13.07
N GLU A 161 10.09 11.44 12.82
CA GLU A 161 10.33 10.94 11.46
C GLU A 161 9.03 10.73 10.68
N ALA A 162 8.02 10.12 11.30
CA ALA A 162 6.70 9.94 10.70
C ALA A 162 6.06 11.29 10.35
N GLU A 163 6.14 12.28 11.25
CA GLU A 163 5.65 13.64 11.02
C GLU A 163 6.39 14.33 9.85
N LYS A 164 7.73 14.19 9.77
CA LYS A 164 8.50 14.71 8.63
C LYS A 164 8.10 14.06 7.31
N VAL A 165 7.89 12.75 7.31
CA VAL A 165 7.43 12.01 6.12
C VAL A 165 6.02 12.46 5.73
N HIS A 166 5.13 12.65 6.70
CA HIS A 166 3.78 13.15 6.45
C HIS A 166 3.80 14.57 5.84
N GLN A 167 4.59 15.48 6.40
CA GLN A 167 4.74 16.84 5.86
C GLN A 167 5.34 16.83 4.44
N ALA A 168 6.34 15.98 4.19
CA ALA A 168 6.90 15.80 2.86
C ALA A 168 5.86 15.25 1.88
N TYR A 169 5.08 14.24 2.29
CA TYR A 169 4.00 13.67 1.48
C TYR A 169 2.94 14.73 1.11
N ASP A 170 2.47 15.52 2.09
CA ASP A 170 1.51 16.60 1.86
C ASP A 170 2.06 17.65 0.89
N SER A 171 3.34 18.03 1.05
CA SER A 171 4.00 18.97 0.14
C SER A 171 4.09 18.46 -1.30
N ILE A 172 4.39 17.17 -1.49
CA ILE A 172 4.43 16.52 -2.81
C ILE A 172 3.03 16.50 -3.42
N LEU A 173 2.00 16.24 -2.61
CA LEU A 173 0.61 16.23 -3.08
C LEU A 173 0.15 17.63 -3.51
N GLU A 174 0.51 18.67 -2.76
CA GLU A 174 0.25 20.05 -3.13
C GLU A 174 1.00 20.45 -4.41
N GLU A 175 2.29 20.13 -4.51
CA GLU A 175 3.10 20.41 -5.69
C GLU A 175 2.56 19.69 -6.94
N ALA A 176 2.15 18.42 -6.81
CA ALA A 176 1.56 17.65 -7.90
C ALA A 176 0.23 18.27 -8.37
N ARG A 177 -0.63 18.71 -7.44
CA ARG A 177 -1.89 19.41 -7.77
C ARG A 177 -1.62 20.72 -8.48
N LYS A 178 -0.66 21.52 -7.99
CA LYS A 178 -0.27 22.78 -8.60
C LYS A 178 0.29 22.57 -10.01
N LYS A 179 1.22 21.64 -10.18
CA LYS A 179 1.82 21.29 -11.48
C LYS A 179 0.79 20.78 -12.48
N SER A 180 -0.20 20.00 -12.01
CA SER A 180 -1.32 19.57 -12.85
C SER A 180 -2.16 20.76 -13.30
N SER A 181 -2.54 21.65 -12.37
CA SER A 181 -3.31 22.86 -12.70
C SER A 181 -2.56 23.78 -13.67
N ASP A 182 -1.25 23.96 -13.48
CA ASP A 182 -0.40 24.75 -14.35
C ASP A 182 -0.32 24.12 -15.75
N LEU A 183 -0.14 22.80 -15.84
CA LEU A 183 -0.13 22.07 -17.11
C LEU A 183 -1.46 22.18 -17.86
N PHE A 184 -2.60 22.08 -17.16
CA PHE A 184 -3.91 22.28 -17.75
C PHE A 184 -4.08 23.72 -18.26
N GLY A 185 -3.64 24.71 -17.46
CA GLY A 185 -3.65 26.12 -17.87
C GLY A 185 -2.82 26.38 -19.13
N ASP A 186 -1.59 25.84 -19.18
CA ASP A 186 -0.69 25.96 -20.33
C ASP A 186 -1.25 25.26 -21.56
N ALA A 187 -1.78 24.03 -21.41
CA ALA A 187 -2.40 23.28 -22.49
C ALA A 187 -3.63 24.00 -23.05
N GLU A 188 -4.49 24.57 -22.20
CA GLU A 188 -5.61 25.38 -22.66
C GLU A 188 -5.17 26.61 -23.46
N GLN A 189 -4.13 27.32 -23.00
CA GLN A 189 -3.59 28.48 -23.71
C GLN A 189 -2.99 28.09 -25.06
N GLU A 190 -2.25 26.97 -25.11
CA GLU A 190 -1.68 26.45 -26.35
C GLU A 190 -2.76 26.00 -27.33
N ILE A 191 -3.80 25.31 -26.87
CA ILE A 191 -4.95 24.91 -27.68
C ILE A 191 -5.67 26.14 -28.24
N LYS A 192 -5.94 27.17 -27.40
CA LYS A 192 -6.57 28.42 -27.84
C LYS A 192 -5.73 29.11 -28.91
N LYS A 193 -4.43 29.26 -28.68
CA LYS A 193 -3.49 29.86 -29.64
C LYS A 193 -3.42 29.10 -30.96
N ASN A 194 -3.39 27.76 -30.91
CA ASN A 194 -3.37 26.91 -32.10
C ASN A 194 -4.70 26.98 -32.85
N ALA A 195 -5.83 26.99 -32.15
CA ALA A 195 -7.15 27.15 -32.75
C ALA A 195 -7.29 28.51 -33.45
N GLU A 196 -6.86 29.60 -32.82
CA GLU A 196 -6.84 30.93 -33.42
C GLU A 196 -5.95 30.98 -34.67
N LYS A 197 -4.76 30.38 -34.60
CA LYS A 197 -3.85 30.29 -35.75
C LYS A 197 -4.45 29.49 -36.90
N SER A 198 -5.00 28.31 -36.63
CA SER A 198 -5.66 27.48 -37.65
C SER A 198 -6.87 28.17 -38.26
N LEU A 199 -7.66 28.91 -37.46
CA LEU A 199 -8.79 29.67 -37.93
C LEU A 199 -8.37 30.84 -38.82
N ALA A 200 -7.31 31.57 -38.45
CA ALA A 200 -6.74 32.64 -39.26
C ALA A 200 -6.17 32.11 -40.59
N GLU A 201 -5.44 30.99 -40.57
CA GLU A 201 -4.93 30.34 -41.78
C GLU A 201 -6.06 29.84 -42.69
N PHE A 202 -7.12 29.25 -42.10
CA PHE A 202 -8.30 28.82 -42.84
C PHE A 202 -9.02 30.00 -43.49
N GLN A 203 -9.26 31.08 -42.75
CA GLN A 203 -9.86 32.30 -43.30
C GLN A 203 -9.03 32.87 -44.46
N ALA A 204 -7.71 32.94 -44.32
CA ALA A 204 -6.83 33.42 -45.37
C ALA A 204 -6.86 32.54 -46.64
N ARG A 205 -6.92 31.21 -46.47
CA ARG A 205 -7.08 30.27 -47.60
C ARG A 205 -8.46 30.42 -48.25
N TYR A 206 -9.51 30.47 -47.43
CA TYR A 206 -10.88 30.62 -47.89
C TYR A 206 -11.07 31.90 -48.71
N THR A 207 -10.57 33.04 -48.24
CA THR A 207 -10.62 34.31 -48.99
C THR A 207 -9.90 34.20 -50.34
N LYS A 208 -8.72 33.58 -50.40
CA LYS A 208 -8.00 33.36 -51.66
C LYS A 208 -8.77 32.45 -52.63
N ASP A 209 -9.39 31.39 -52.13
CA ASP A 209 -10.18 30.47 -52.95
C ASP A 209 -11.45 31.14 -53.49
N VAL A 210 -12.11 31.96 -52.67
CA VAL A 210 -13.23 32.81 -53.10
C VAL A 210 -12.77 33.77 -54.20
N GLU A 211 -11.68 34.51 -54.00
CA GLU A 211 -11.13 35.43 -55.01
C GLU A 211 -10.74 34.74 -56.31
N LYS A 212 -10.16 33.54 -56.24
CA LYS A 212 -9.81 32.74 -57.42
C LYS A 212 -11.04 32.26 -58.17
N THR A 213 -12.06 31.83 -57.43
CA THR A 213 -13.32 31.34 -58.00
C THR A 213 -14.11 32.49 -58.62
N THR A 214 -14.17 33.66 -57.99
CA THR A 214 -14.82 34.86 -58.55
C THR A 214 -14.14 35.33 -59.83
N LYS A 215 -12.81 35.39 -59.86
CA LYS A 215 -12.05 35.71 -61.10
C LYS A 215 -12.29 34.71 -62.21
N SER A 216 -12.32 33.41 -61.88
CA SER A 216 -12.60 32.35 -62.86
C SER A 216 -14.03 32.42 -63.38
N LEU A 217 -14.99 32.75 -62.51
CA LEU A 217 -16.40 32.96 -62.86
C LEU A 217 -16.57 34.18 -63.77
N GLU A 218 -15.90 35.29 -63.48
CA GLU A 218 -15.90 36.48 -64.33
C GLU A 218 -15.30 36.19 -65.71
N ALA A 219 -14.17 35.48 -65.76
CA ALA A 219 -13.56 35.07 -67.02
C ALA A 219 -14.46 34.11 -67.82
N ALA A 220 -15.09 33.13 -67.16
CA ALA A 220 -16.04 32.22 -67.79
C ALA A 220 -17.28 32.97 -68.30
N LYS A 221 -17.80 33.93 -67.54
CA LYS A 221 -18.91 34.80 -67.94
C LYS A 221 -18.54 35.64 -69.16
N SER A 222 -17.37 36.29 -69.16
CA SER A 222 -16.90 37.07 -70.31
C SER A 222 -16.71 36.21 -71.55
N LYS A 223 -16.19 34.98 -71.39
CA LYS A 223 -16.04 34.02 -72.48
C LYS A 223 -17.41 33.58 -73.03
N ALA A 224 -18.35 33.22 -72.15
CA ALA A 224 -19.69 32.82 -72.55
C ALA A 224 -20.43 33.94 -73.30
N LEU A 225 -20.28 35.20 -72.87
CA LEU A 225 -20.83 36.36 -73.59
C LEU A 225 -20.21 36.51 -74.99
N GLY A 226 -18.88 36.36 -75.12
CA GLY A 226 -18.22 36.39 -76.42
C GLY A 226 -18.61 35.22 -77.34
N ASP A 227 -18.78 34.03 -76.78
CA ASP A 227 -19.25 32.85 -77.53
C ASP A 227 -20.69 33.06 -78.02
N VAL A 228 -21.57 33.64 -77.19
CA VAL A 228 -22.94 34.04 -77.60
C VAL A 228 -22.90 35.06 -78.72
N ASP A 229 -22.06 36.09 -78.63
CA ASP A 229 -21.93 37.10 -79.68
C ASP A 229 -21.48 36.51 -81.01
N SER A 230 -20.51 35.58 -80.98
CA SER A 230 -20.07 34.85 -82.17
C SER A 230 -21.18 33.97 -82.75
N ILE A 231 -21.97 33.28 -81.91
CA ILE A 231 -23.09 32.45 -82.36
C ILE A 231 -24.18 33.34 -82.99
N VAL A 232 -24.51 34.48 -82.37
CA VAL A 232 -25.49 35.43 -82.89
C VAL A 232 -25.03 36.01 -84.23
N ALA A 233 -23.76 36.39 -84.37
CA ALA A 233 -23.21 36.87 -85.64
C ALA A 233 -23.29 35.80 -86.75
N GLN A 234 -23.00 34.54 -86.41
CA GLN A 234 -23.12 33.43 -87.36
C GLN A 234 -24.57 33.20 -87.77
N VAL A 235 -25.50 33.10 -86.83
CA VAL A 235 -26.95 32.91 -87.11
C VAL A 235 -27.51 34.09 -87.92
N ALA A 236 -27.13 35.33 -87.59
CA ALA A 236 -27.55 36.51 -88.32
C ALA A 236 -27.01 36.52 -89.77
N SER A 237 -25.76 36.09 -89.97
CA SER A 237 -25.18 35.95 -91.32
C SER A 237 -25.89 34.88 -92.15
N GLU A 238 -26.15 33.70 -91.57
CA GLU A 238 -26.89 32.62 -92.23
C GLU A 238 -28.34 33.03 -92.57
N ALA A 239 -28.99 33.79 -91.69
CA ALA A 239 -30.32 34.35 -91.94
C ALA A 239 -30.30 35.41 -93.05
N ALA A 240 -29.31 36.30 -93.07
CA ALA A 240 -29.14 37.32 -94.11
C ALA A 240 -28.85 36.67 -95.49
N GLU A 241 -28.03 35.62 -95.55
CA GLU A 241 -27.79 34.86 -96.77
C GLU A 241 -29.07 34.25 -97.33
N LYS A 242 -29.92 33.66 -96.46
CA LYS A 242 -31.20 33.05 -96.86
C LYS A 242 -32.24 34.07 -97.34
N ILE A 243 -32.23 35.30 -96.82
CA ILE A 243 -33.23 36.33 -97.15
C ILE A 243 -32.80 37.16 -98.37
N ILE A 244 -31.53 37.55 -98.46
CA ILE A 244 -31.05 38.55 -99.42
C ILE A 244 -30.30 37.88 -100.59
N GLY A 245 -29.93 36.59 -100.48
CA GLY A 245 -29.29 35.82 -101.55
C GLY A 245 -27.84 36.22 -101.86
N ILE A 246 -27.24 37.08 -101.04
CA ILE A 246 -25.85 37.55 -101.15
C ILE A 246 -25.05 37.00 -99.97
N LYS A 247 -23.91 36.36 -100.25
CA LYS A 247 -23.03 35.76 -99.25
C LYS A 247 -22.49 36.84 -98.31
N ALA A 248 -22.91 36.84 -97.05
CA ALA A 248 -22.47 37.83 -96.07
C ALA A 248 -21.15 37.36 -95.44
N ASP A 249 -20.08 38.13 -95.59
CA ASP A 249 -18.79 37.78 -94.98
C ASP A 249 -18.89 37.79 -93.45
N LYS A 250 -18.56 36.67 -92.81
CA LYS A 250 -18.65 36.46 -91.35
C LYS A 250 -17.97 37.58 -90.55
N LYS A 251 -16.85 38.10 -91.06
CA LYS A 251 -16.09 39.18 -90.42
C LYS A 251 -16.82 40.52 -90.48
N SER A 252 -17.63 40.76 -91.52
CA SER A 252 -18.48 41.95 -91.61
C SER A 252 -19.67 41.89 -90.66
N ALA A 253 -20.26 40.71 -90.46
CA ALA A 253 -21.35 40.51 -89.51
C ALA A 253 -20.90 40.71 -88.05
N GLU A 254 -19.73 40.18 -87.69
CA GLU A 254 -19.11 40.40 -86.37
C GLU A 254 -18.87 41.88 -86.08
N ASN A 255 -18.37 42.64 -87.06
CA ASN A 255 -18.16 44.10 -86.92
C ASN A 255 -19.47 44.87 -86.74
N VAL A 256 -20.55 44.50 -87.44
CA VAL A 256 -21.86 45.14 -87.29
C VAL A 256 -22.43 44.87 -85.89
N VAL A 257 -22.35 43.64 -85.39
CA VAL A 257 -22.80 43.28 -84.04
C VAL A 257 -22.04 44.08 -82.97
N GLN A 258 -20.71 44.19 -83.09
CA GLN A 258 -19.90 45.03 -82.19
C GLN A 258 -20.28 46.52 -82.26
N SER A 259 -20.58 47.04 -83.46
CA SER A 259 -21.00 48.44 -83.62
C SER A 259 -22.35 48.72 -82.94
N LEU A 260 -23.28 47.76 -82.95
CA LEU A 260 -24.59 47.89 -82.28
C LEU A 260 -24.46 47.84 -80.75
N GLN A 261 -23.62 46.95 -80.22
CA GLN A 261 -23.34 46.87 -78.79
C GLN A 261 -22.66 48.14 -78.25
N SER A 262 -21.62 48.65 -78.94
CA SER A 262 -20.95 49.88 -78.52
C SER A 262 -21.89 51.10 -78.53
N LYS A 263 -22.92 51.08 -79.39
CA LYS A 263 -23.96 52.10 -79.44
C LYS A 263 -24.96 51.98 -78.29
N GLN A 264 -25.31 50.77 -77.87
CA GLN A 264 -26.16 50.53 -76.69
C GLN A 264 -25.43 50.85 -75.37
N ALA A 265 -24.16 50.47 -75.22
CA ALA A 265 -23.35 50.78 -74.03
C ALA A 265 -23.06 52.28 -73.85
N LYS A 266 -23.24 53.09 -74.90
CA LYS A 266 -23.09 54.55 -74.88
C LYS A 266 -24.41 55.29 -74.67
N ALA A 267 -25.54 54.55 -74.72
CA ALA A 267 -26.89 55.06 -74.53
C ALA A 267 -27.52 54.63 -73.19
N ALA A 268 -26.91 53.67 -72.49
CA ALA A 268 -27.18 53.29 -71.11
C ALA A 268 -26.19 53.98 -70.16
#